data_AF-A0A8T5W165-F1
#
_entry.id   AF-A0A8T5W165-F1
#
_cell.length_a   1.000
_cell.length_b   1.000
_cell.length_c   1.000
_cell.angle_alpha   90.00
_cell.angle_beta   90.00
_cell.angle_gamma   90.00
#
_symmetry.space_group_name_H-M   'P 1'
#
loop_
_entity.id
_entity.type
_entity.pdbx_description
1 polymer ?
#
loop_
_entity_poly.entity_id
_entity_poly.type
_entity_poly.pdbx_seq_one_letter_code
_entity_poly.pdbx_strand_id
1 'polypeptide(L)'
;MKLAITGKGGVGKTTLAAGLALSFSQDGKKVIAIDADPDSNLAATLGFPEPEKIVPLVEMKELIAERTGVKPGTVGGYFKLNPKVDDITDKFSRENQGIKLLLMGRVKKGGSGCFCPENAFLKAVLSHLFFSG
;
A
#
# COMPACT_ATOMS: atom_id res chain seq x y z
N MET A 1 2.37 -12.74 -12.21
CA MET A 1 3.03 -13.41 -11.05
C MET A 1 2.75 -12.56 -9.81
N LYS A 2 2.51 -13.17 -8.64
CA LYS A 2 2.22 -12.47 -7.38
C LYS A 2 3.10 -13.09 -6.28
N LEU A 3 3.87 -12.26 -5.56
CA LEU A 3 4.80 -12.70 -4.51
C LEU A 3 4.50 -11.94 -3.22
N ALA A 4 4.52 -12.65 -2.10
CA ALA A 4 4.42 -12.08 -0.76
C ALA A 4 5.65 -12.51 0.05
N ILE A 5 6.44 -11.54 0.51
CA ILE A 5 7.64 -11.78 1.30
C ILE A 5 7.32 -11.50 2.77
N THR A 6 7.40 -12.52 3.61
CA THR A 6 7.06 -12.45 5.05
C THR A 6 8.18 -13.04 5.90
N GLY A 7 8.19 -12.71 7.21
CA GLY A 7 9.22 -13.16 8.16
C GLY A 7 9.43 -12.17 9.30
N LYS A 8 10.29 -12.54 10.25
CA LYS A 8 10.59 -11.73 11.45
C LYS A 8 11.25 -10.38 11.10
N GLY A 9 11.28 -9.45 12.05
CA GLY A 9 12.03 -8.20 11.90
C GLY A 9 13.53 -8.48 11.68
N GLY A 10 14.20 -7.67 10.85
CA GLY A 10 15.65 -7.76 10.64
C GLY A 10 16.17 -8.87 9.71
N VAL A 11 15.33 -9.81 9.24
CA VAL A 11 15.78 -10.95 8.39
C VAL A 11 16.04 -10.59 6.92
N GLY A 12 16.06 -9.30 6.54
CA GLY A 12 16.36 -8.86 5.17
C GLY A 12 15.20 -8.89 4.16
N LYS A 13 13.94 -8.98 4.63
CA LYS A 13 12.75 -9.06 3.75
C LYS A 13 12.66 -7.92 2.73
N THR A 14 12.83 -6.68 3.19
CA THR A 14 12.75 -5.47 2.36
C THR A 14 13.85 -5.47 1.31
N THR A 15 15.06 -5.89 1.69
CA THR A 15 16.20 -6.03 0.76
C THR A 15 15.90 -7.08 -0.31
N LEU A 16 15.39 -8.24 0.08
CA LEU A 16 15.01 -9.30 -0.87
C LEU A 16 13.89 -8.83 -1.81
N ALA A 17 12.85 -8.19 -1.27
CA ALA A 17 11.73 -7.66 -2.05
C ALA A 17 12.20 -6.60 -3.06
N ALA A 18 13.08 -5.67 -2.64
CA ALA A 18 13.66 -4.66 -3.51
C ALA A 18 14.52 -5.28 -4.63
N GLY A 19 15.38 -6.24 -4.29
CA GLY A 19 16.22 -6.93 -5.27
C GLY A 19 15.40 -7.67 -6.33
N LEU A 20 14.35 -8.38 -5.92
CA LEU A 20 13.43 -9.05 -6.83
C LEU A 20 12.69 -8.05 -7.74
N ALA A 21 12.20 -6.94 -7.17
CA ALA A 21 11.49 -5.91 -7.92
C ALA A 21 12.40 -5.25 -8.99
N LEU A 22 13.64 -4.92 -8.63
CA LEU A 22 14.64 -4.38 -9.54
C LEU A 22 14.99 -5.38 -10.65
N SER A 23 15.26 -6.63 -10.30
CA SER A 23 15.57 -7.69 -11.28
C SER A 23 14.43 -7.87 -12.28
N PHE A 24 13.17 -7.96 -11.80
CA PHE A 24 12.03 -8.10 -12.72
C PHE A 24 11.81 -6.87 -13.58
N SER A 25 12.06 -5.66 -13.06
CA SER A 25 11.98 -4.43 -13.86
C SER A 25 13.04 -4.42 -14.95
N GLN A 26 14.28 -4.80 -14.63
CA GLN A 26 15.39 -4.92 -15.59
C GLN A 26 15.11 -5.96 -16.69
N ASP A 27 14.37 -7.03 -16.37
CA ASP A 27 13.87 -8.03 -17.33
C ASP A 27 12.68 -7.53 -18.17
N GLY A 28 12.32 -6.24 -18.07
CA GLY A 28 11.22 -5.62 -18.81
C GLY A 28 9.82 -6.02 -18.32
N LYS A 29 9.69 -6.57 -17.12
CA LYS A 29 8.38 -6.89 -16.53
C LYS A 29 7.74 -5.63 -15.97
N LYS A 30 6.40 -5.58 -16.01
CA LYS A 30 5.64 -4.57 -15.28
C LYS A 30 5.64 -4.95 -13.79
N VAL A 31 6.26 -4.12 -12.95
CA VAL A 31 6.41 -4.39 -11.52
C VAL A 31 5.57 -3.40 -10.71
N ILE A 32 4.72 -3.94 -9.84
CA ILE A 32 4.06 -3.19 -8.77
C ILE A 32 4.64 -3.69 -7.45
N ALA A 33 5.33 -2.81 -6.74
CA ALA A 33 5.85 -3.04 -5.41
C ALA A 33 4.87 -2.47 -4.37
N ILE A 34 4.56 -3.25 -3.34
CA ILE A 34 3.66 -2.83 -2.25
C ILE A 34 4.43 -2.94 -0.95
N ASP A 35 4.58 -1.83 -0.23
CA ASP A 35 5.14 -1.83 1.12
C ASP A 35 4.01 -1.91 2.14
N ALA A 36 3.84 -3.10 2.73
CA ALA A 36 2.90 -3.36 3.81
C ALA A 36 3.59 -3.37 5.18
N ASP A 37 4.89 -3.03 5.25
CA ASP A 37 5.63 -2.91 6.50
C ASP A 37 5.35 -1.53 7.14
N PRO A 38 4.91 -1.47 8.42
CA PRO A 38 4.67 -0.21 9.11
C PRO A 38 5.89 0.70 9.21
N ASP A 39 7.11 0.17 9.07
CA ASP A 39 8.35 0.96 9.11
C ASP A 39 8.74 1.50 7.72
N SER A 40 8.02 1.11 6.65
CA SER A 40 8.04 1.69 5.29
C SER A 40 9.42 1.99 4.68
N ASN A 41 10.30 0.98 4.65
CA ASN A 41 11.68 1.12 4.17
C ASN A 41 11.87 0.77 2.68
N LEU A 42 10.84 0.27 1.99
CA LEU A 42 11.00 -0.24 0.62
C LEU A 42 11.30 0.88 -0.38
N ALA A 43 10.69 2.07 -0.22
CA ALA A 43 10.93 3.23 -1.09
C ALA A 43 12.43 3.60 -1.15
N ALA A 44 13.04 3.77 0.03
CA ALA A 44 14.45 4.09 0.15
C ALA A 44 15.34 2.96 -0.40
N THR A 45 14.99 1.70 -0.12
CA THR A 45 15.73 0.53 -0.61
C THR A 45 15.69 0.41 -2.14
N LEU A 46 14.58 0.83 -2.77
CA LEU A 46 14.41 0.89 -4.22
C LEU A 46 15.03 2.15 -4.87
N GLY A 47 15.67 3.02 -4.08
CA GLY A 47 16.32 4.23 -4.58
C GLY A 47 15.34 5.27 -5.14
N PHE A 48 14.12 5.35 -4.60
CA PHE A 48 13.21 6.44 -4.94
C PHE A 48 13.80 7.78 -4.48
N PRO A 49 13.69 8.86 -5.29
CA PRO A 49 14.04 10.19 -4.82
C PRO A 49 13.01 10.65 -3.78
N GLU A 50 13.50 11.22 -2.69
CA GLU A 50 12.68 11.78 -1.60
C GLU A 50 11.64 10.78 -1.05
N PRO A 51 12.07 9.58 -0.60
CA PRO A 51 11.16 8.52 -0.17
C PRO A 51 10.23 8.95 0.97
N GLU A 52 10.66 9.88 1.82
CA GLU A 52 9.89 10.50 2.89
C GLU A 52 8.70 11.35 2.42
N LYS A 53 8.67 11.77 1.15
CA LYS A 53 7.55 12.52 0.57
C LYS A 53 6.46 11.63 0.00
N ILE A 54 6.67 10.32 -0.05
CA ILE A 54 5.66 9.37 -0.55
C ILE A 54 4.59 9.18 0.51
N VAL A 55 3.38 9.67 0.23
CA VAL A 55 2.26 9.59 1.17
C VAL A 55 1.70 8.17 1.21
N PRO A 56 1.63 7.53 2.40
CA PRO A 56 1.01 6.23 2.55
C PRO A 56 -0.51 6.28 2.35
N LEU A 57 -1.08 5.21 1.78
CA LEU A 57 -2.52 5.11 1.50
C LEU A 57 -3.39 5.32 2.75
N VAL A 58 -2.96 4.84 3.92
CA VAL A 58 -3.69 5.00 5.19
C VAL A 58 -3.82 6.47 5.64
N GLU A 59 -2.94 7.34 5.16
CA GLU A 59 -2.90 8.77 5.49
C GLU A 59 -3.79 9.61 4.56
N MET A 60 -4.23 9.05 3.43
CA MET A 60 -5.10 9.73 2.46
C MET A 60 -6.56 9.75 2.93
N LYS A 61 -6.85 10.52 3.99
CA LYS A 61 -8.16 10.51 4.67
C LYS A 61 -9.33 10.92 3.77
N GLU A 62 -9.10 11.85 2.86
CA GLU A 62 -10.11 12.32 1.91
C GLU A 62 -10.48 11.23 0.89
N LEU A 63 -9.48 10.56 0.34
CA LEU A 63 -9.67 9.41 -0.55
C LEU A 63 -10.41 8.29 0.17
N ILE A 64 -10.02 7.95 1.40
CA ILE A 64 -10.69 6.90 2.18
C ILE A 64 -12.15 7.28 2.42
N ALA A 65 -12.43 8.55 2.76
CA ALA A 65 -13.80 9.03 2.95
C ALA A 65 -14.61 8.97 1.65
N GLU A 66 -14.04 9.39 0.53
CA GLU A 66 -14.66 9.31 -0.81
C GLU A 66 -15.02 7.86 -1.16
N ARG A 67 -14.11 6.92 -0.92
CA ARG A 67 -14.29 5.51 -1.33
C ARG A 67 -15.18 4.71 -0.40
N THR A 68 -15.13 4.99 0.89
CA THR A 68 -15.89 4.24 1.91
C THR A 68 -17.21 4.90 2.28
N GLY A 69 -17.42 6.17 1.91
CA GLY A 69 -18.59 6.98 2.24
C GLY A 69 -18.59 7.50 3.69
N VAL A 70 -17.54 7.23 4.46
CA VAL A 70 -17.45 7.60 5.89
C VAL A 70 -16.11 8.26 6.17
N LYS A 71 -16.16 9.44 6.80
CA LYS A 71 -14.93 10.11 7.25
C LYS A 71 -14.24 9.26 8.32
N PRO A 72 -12.93 8.99 8.18
CA PRO A 72 -12.13 8.34 9.22
C PRO A 72 -12.35 8.95 10.61
N GLY A 73 -12.55 8.11 11.63
CA GLY A 73 -12.85 8.54 13.00
C GLY A 73 -14.34 8.75 13.32
N THR A 74 -15.24 8.63 12.35
CA THR A 74 -16.70 8.66 12.62
C THR A 74 -17.15 7.37 13.32
N VAL A 75 -17.93 7.50 14.40
CA VAL A 75 -18.54 6.36 15.13
C VAL A 75 -19.95 6.12 14.59
N GLY A 76 -20.28 4.88 14.21
CA GLY A 76 -21.65 4.48 13.85
C GLY A 76 -22.11 4.78 12.42
N GLY A 77 -21.20 5.12 11.50
CA GLY A 77 -21.53 5.32 10.08
C GLY A 77 -21.59 3.99 9.28
N TYR A 78 -22.52 3.90 8.33
CA TYR A 78 -22.55 2.82 7.34
C TYR A 78 -21.42 3.03 6.32
N PHE A 79 -20.35 2.25 6.41
CA PHE A 79 -19.22 2.31 5.47
C PHE A 79 -19.30 1.19 4.44
N LYS A 80 -18.89 1.50 3.20
CA LYS A 80 -18.85 0.53 2.11
C LYS A 80 -17.73 -0.49 2.36
N LEU A 81 -18.10 -1.76 2.52
CA LEU A 81 -17.14 -2.86 2.73
C LEU A 81 -16.28 -3.15 1.49
N ASN A 82 -16.82 -2.89 0.31
CA ASN A 82 -16.16 -3.11 -0.98
C ASN A 82 -16.04 -1.76 -1.73
N PRO A 83 -15.14 -0.85 -1.29
CA PRO A 83 -14.87 0.38 -2.01
C PRO A 83 -14.30 0.09 -3.41
N LYS A 84 -14.56 0.99 -4.35
CA LYS A 84 -13.96 0.92 -5.69
C LYS A 84 -12.49 1.34 -5.57
N VAL A 85 -11.58 0.53 -6.13
CA VAL A 85 -10.12 0.69 -5.95
C VAL A 85 -9.30 0.36 -7.22
N ASP A 86 -9.96 0.22 -8.36
CA ASP A 86 -9.36 -0.12 -9.66
C ASP A 86 -8.36 0.93 -10.16
N ASP A 87 -8.59 2.21 -9.85
CA ASP A 87 -7.74 3.32 -10.26
C ASP A 87 -6.60 3.63 -9.28
N ILE A 88 -6.51 2.94 -8.14
CA ILE A 88 -5.60 3.33 -7.05
C ILE A 88 -4.15 3.22 -7.46
N THR A 89 -3.79 2.12 -8.12
CA THR A 89 -2.42 1.88 -8.55
C THR A 89 -1.96 2.92 -9.57
N ASP A 90 -2.81 3.32 -10.50
CA ASP A 90 -2.42 4.25 -11.56
C ASP A 90 -2.36 5.70 -11.08
N LYS A 91 -3.21 6.08 -10.12
CA LYS A 91 -3.26 7.47 -9.61
C LYS A 91 -2.33 7.75 -8.44
N PHE A 92 -2.13 6.77 -7.56
CA PHE A 92 -1.47 7.00 -6.27
C PHE A 92 -0.14 6.26 -6.11
N SER A 93 0.29 5.49 -7.11
CA SER A 93 1.65 4.94 -7.11
C SER A 93 2.69 6.00 -7.47
N ARG A 94 3.90 5.79 -6.97
CA ARG A 94 5.09 6.50 -7.44
C ARG A 94 5.87 5.59 -8.36
N GLU A 95 6.38 6.12 -9.46
CA GLU A 95 7.17 5.36 -10.41
C GLU A 95 8.64 5.74 -10.34
N ASN A 96 9.53 4.75 -10.27
CA ASN A 96 10.97 4.91 -10.36
C ASN A 96 11.57 3.63 -10.96
N GLN A 97 12.51 3.76 -11.90
CA GLN A 97 13.19 2.61 -12.53
C GLN A 97 12.22 1.53 -13.06
N GLY A 98 11.08 1.93 -13.64
CA GLY A 98 10.06 1.02 -14.17
C GLY A 98 9.21 0.29 -13.12
N ILE A 99 9.34 0.66 -11.85
CA ILE A 99 8.61 0.07 -10.72
C ILE A 99 7.58 1.08 -10.22
N LYS A 100 6.31 0.66 -10.18
CA LYS A 100 5.23 1.39 -9.48
C LYS A 100 5.21 0.97 -8.01
N LEU A 101 5.34 1.92 -7.09
CA LEU A 101 5.37 1.71 -5.65
C LEU A 101 4.10 2.23 -4.98
N LEU A 102 3.49 1.42 -4.13
CA LEU A 102 2.42 1.80 -3.21
C LEU A 102 2.86 1.57 -1.76
N LEU A 103 2.77 2.59 -0.92
CA LEU A 103 2.98 2.48 0.53
C LEU A 103 1.63 2.32 1.23
N MET A 104 1.44 1.24 2.00
CA MET A 104 0.20 1.07 2.75
C MET A 104 0.18 1.95 4.01
N GLY A 105 1.32 2.02 4.70
CA GLY A 105 1.48 2.74 5.96
C GLY A 105 0.94 2.00 7.16
N ARG A 106 1.12 2.60 8.35
CA ARG A 106 0.77 1.99 9.63
C ARG A 106 -0.67 2.30 10.02
N VAL A 107 -1.49 1.26 10.14
CA VAL A 107 -2.77 1.37 10.86
C VAL A 107 -2.48 1.42 12.37
N LYS A 108 -3.04 2.41 13.08
CA LYS A 108 -2.86 2.52 14.54
C LYS A 108 -3.42 1.28 15.24
N LYS A 109 -2.72 0.82 16.29
CA LYS A 109 -3.14 -0.36 17.08
C LYS A 109 -4.50 -0.11 17.74
N GLY A 110 -5.25 -1.21 17.90
CA GLY A 110 -6.60 -1.20 18.48
C GLY A 110 -6.68 -0.50 19.84
N GLY A 111 -7.82 0.13 20.10
CA GLY A 111 -8.09 0.90 21.32
C GLY A 111 -7.97 2.43 21.18
N SER A 112 -7.59 2.94 20.00
CA SER A 112 -7.37 4.38 19.76
C SER A 112 -8.40 5.07 18.85
N GLY A 113 -9.46 4.37 18.43
CA GLY A 113 -10.53 4.93 17.58
C GLY A 113 -11.18 3.90 16.64
N CYS A 114 -12.16 4.35 15.86
CA CYS A 114 -12.81 3.58 14.79
C CYS A 114 -11.99 3.69 13.49
N PHE A 115 -11.23 2.63 13.16
CA PHE A 115 -10.39 2.53 11.94
C PHE A 115 -10.96 1.58 10.87
N CYS A 116 -12.27 1.30 10.96
CA CYS A 116 -12.96 0.43 10.01
C CYS A 116 -12.85 0.93 8.55
N PRO A 117 -13.00 2.24 8.25
CA PRO A 117 -12.86 2.75 6.89
C PRO A 117 -11.46 2.51 6.30
N GLU A 118 -10.39 2.81 7.05
CA GLU A 118 -9.03 2.59 6.58
C GLU A 118 -8.74 1.11 6.32
N ASN A 119 -9.14 0.25 7.25
CA ASN A 119 -8.95 -1.19 7.10
C ASN A 119 -9.74 -1.76 5.93
N ALA A 120 -10.99 -1.32 5.72
CA ALA A 120 -11.80 -1.73 4.58
C ALA A 120 -11.17 -1.30 3.26
N PHE A 121 -10.70 -0.04 3.17
CA PHE A 121 -10.02 0.48 2.00
C PHE A 121 -8.73 -0.27 1.67
N LEU A 122 -7.82 -0.42 2.64
CA LEU A 122 -6.55 -1.12 2.44
C LEU A 122 -6.75 -2.60 2.06
N LYS A 123 -7.73 -3.28 2.69
CA LYS A 123 -8.10 -4.66 2.32
C LYS A 123 -8.64 -4.75 0.90
N ALA A 124 -9.47 -3.78 0.47
CA ALA A 124 -9.99 -3.76 -0.88
C ALA A 124 -8.87 -3.54 -1.91
N VAL A 125 -7.94 -2.60 -1.67
CA VAL A 125 -6.76 -2.37 -2.53
C VAL A 125 -5.93 -3.64 -2.67
N LEU A 126 -5.57 -4.28 -1.55
CA LEU A 126 -4.83 -5.55 -1.59
C LEU A 126 -5.61 -6.64 -2.33
N SER A 127 -6.90 -6.78 -2.05
CA SER A 127 -7.73 -7.80 -2.70
C SER A 127 -7.80 -7.59 -4.21
N HIS A 128 -7.94 -6.35 -4.67
CA HIS A 128 -7.90 -6.02 -6.09
C HIS A 128 -6.54 -6.41 -6.70
N LEU A 129 -5.44 -6.02 -6.07
CA LEU A 129 -4.09 -6.32 -6.57
C LEU A 129 -3.80 -7.84 -6.60
N PHE A 130 -4.31 -8.60 -5.63
CA PHE A 130 -4.06 -10.03 -5.52
C PHE A 130 -5.05 -10.91 -6.28
N PHE A 131 -6.28 -10.47 -6.56
CA PHE A 131 -7.32 -11.34 -7.13
C PHE A 131 -7.96 -10.82 -8.42
N SER A 132 -7.81 -9.54 -8.76
CA SER A 132 -8.51 -8.92 -9.90
C SER A 132 -7.60 -8.59 -11.09
N GLY A 133 -6.59 -9.45 -11.33
CA GLY A 133 -5.66 -9.33 -12.44
C GLY A 133 -6.02 -10.24 -13.60
#